data_AF-A0A7W3ZNX3-F1
#
_entry.id   AF-A0A7W3ZNX3-F1
#
_cell.length_a   1.000
_cell.length_b   1.000
_cell.length_c   1.000
_cell.angle_alpha   90.00
_cell.angle_beta   90.00
_cell.angle_gamma   90.00
#
_symmetry.space_group_name_H-M   'P 1'
#
loop_
_entity.id
_entity.type
_entity.pdbx_description
1 polymer ?
#
loop_
_entity_poly.entity_id
_entity_poly.type
_entity_poly.pdbx_seq_one_letter_code
_entity_poly.pdbx_strand_id
1 'polypeptide(L)'
;GSATHPVIGVSVDMTDRSEDGARVGGDDDRPGVVRGGPADKAGIRDGDLITAVDGARVRNGEELIVRIRSHRPGDKLELTVERNGKERKVTVTLGTAGRE
;
A
#
# COMPACT_ATOMS: atom_id res chain seq x y z
N GLY A 1 15.01 10.47 -18.73
CA GLY A 1 14.82 11.07 -17.40
C GLY A 1 14.34 9.99 -16.46
N SER A 2 14.98 9.82 -15.31
CA SER A 2 14.58 8.83 -14.31
C SER A 2 13.34 9.34 -13.59
N ALA A 3 12.17 8.83 -13.95
CA ALA A 3 10.94 9.17 -13.24
C ALA A 3 10.95 8.41 -11.91
N THR A 4 11.37 9.09 -10.85
CA THR A 4 11.32 8.53 -9.49
C THR A 4 9.86 8.47 -9.07
N HIS A 5 9.26 7.28 -9.18
CA HIS A 5 7.89 7.08 -8.74
C HIS A 5 7.86 6.70 -7.25
N PRO A 6 6.98 7.33 -6.45
CA PRO A 6 6.74 6.90 -5.09
C PRO A 6 6.14 5.50 -5.09
N VAL A 7 6.67 4.63 -4.24
CA VAL A 7 6.15 3.27 -4.04
C VAL A 7 5.99 2.96 -2.57
N ILE A 8 4.92 2.23 -2.25
CA ILE A 8 4.69 1.66 -0.92
C ILE A 8 5.29 0.26 -0.80
N GLY A 9 5.48 -0.44 -1.92
CA GLY A 9 5.97 -1.82 -1.92
C GLY A 9 4.90 -2.83 -1.51
N VAL A 10 3.64 -2.55 -1.86
CA VAL A 10 2.53 -3.53 -1.80
C VAL A 10 2.07 -3.87 -3.21
N SER A 11 1.77 -5.15 -3.40
CA SER A 11 0.95 -5.63 -4.50
C SER A 11 -0.49 -5.64 -4.00
N VAL A 12 -1.36 -4.99 -4.75
CA VAL A 12 -2.79 -4.99 -4.48
C VAL A 12 -3.42 -5.91 -5.49
N ASP A 13 -4.23 -6.84 -5.02
CA ASP A 13 -5.02 -7.66 -5.92
C ASP A 13 -6.09 -6.77 -6.57
N MET A 14 -5.96 -6.54 -7.88
CA MET A 14 -6.94 -5.75 -8.65
C MET A 14 -8.10 -6.58 -9.17
N THR A 15 -8.05 -7.91 -8.98
CA THR A 15 -9.14 -8.81 -9.39
C THR A 15 -10.26 -8.79 -8.36
N ASP A 16 -9.91 -8.51 -7.11
CA ASP A 16 -10.82 -8.25 -6.00
C ASP A 16 -11.44 -6.85 -6.15
N ARG A 17 -12.62 -6.78 -6.77
CA ARG A 17 -13.46 -5.56 -6.78
C ARG A 17 -14.17 -5.38 -5.43
N SER A 18 -13.40 -5.36 -4.35
CA SER A 18 -13.93 -4.95 -3.06
C SER A 18 -14.13 -3.44 -3.06
N GLU A 19 -15.30 -2.99 -2.61
CA GLU A 19 -15.57 -1.57 -2.35
C GLU A 19 -15.08 -1.14 -0.94
N ASP A 20 -14.68 -2.13 -0.14
CA ASP A 20 -14.23 -1.98 1.24
C ASP A 20 -12.78 -1.49 1.35
N GLY A 21 -11.98 -1.58 0.27
CA GLY A 21 -10.60 -1.10 0.27
C GLY A 21 -9.66 -1.80 -0.70
N ALA A 22 -8.38 -1.48 -0.59
CA ALA A 22 -7.30 -2.10 -1.35
C ALA A 22 -6.73 -3.30 -0.57
N ARG A 23 -7.02 -4.52 -1.04
CA ARG A 23 -6.53 -5.74 -0.40
C ARG A 23 -5.09 -6.04 -0.78
N VAL A 24 -4.23 -6.12 0.23
CA VAL A 24 -2.82 -6.50 0.08
C VAL A 24 -2.75 -8.00 -0.10
N GLY A 25 -2.31 -8.42 -1.28
CA GLY A 25 -2.24 -9.82 -1.65
C GLY A 25 -1.39 -9.93 -2.91
N GLY A 26 -0.55 -10.95 -2.94
CA GLY A 26 0.11 -11.38 -4.16
C GLY A 26 -0.39 -12.77 -4.51
N ASP A 27 -0.15 -13.19 -5.74
CA ASP A 27 -0.43 -14.54 -6.20
C ASP A 27 0.39 -15.59 -5.43
N ASP A 28 0.02 -16.87 -5.59
CA ASP A 28 0.58 -18.04 -4.88
C ASP A 28 2.13 -18.09 -4.82
N ASP A 29 2.81 -17.49 -5.80
CA ASP A 29 4.28 -17.46 -5.92
C ASP A 29 4.93 -16.13 -5.50
N ARG A 30 4.16 -15.05 -5.24
CA ARG A 30 4.72 -13.73 -4.91
C ARG A 30 4.09 -13.13 -3.65
N PRO A 31 4.90 -12.65 -2.70
CA PRO A 31 4.36 -11.97 -1.54
C PRO A 31 3.65 -10.67 -1.95
N GLY A 32 2.50 -10.40 -1.33
CA GLY A 32 1.77 -9.14 -1.49
C GLY A 32 2.53 -7.93 -0.93
N VAL A 33 3.60 -8.16 -0.18
CA VAL A 33 4.45 -7.12 0.41
C VAL A 33 5.89 -7.36 0.02
N VAL A 34 6.55 -6.32 -0.48
CA VAL A 34 7.97 -6.34 -0.81
C VAL A 34 8.78 -6.38 0.48
N ARG A 35 9.48 -7.48 0.72
CA ARG A 35 10.35 -7.67 1.89
C ARG A 35 11.45 -6.61 1.94
N GLY A 36 11.63 -5.94 3.07
CA GLY A 36 12.55 -4.80 3.21
C GLY A 36 12.06 -3.51 2.56
N GLY A 37 10.90 -3.53 1.91
CA GLY A 37 10.22 -2.37 1.35
C GLY A 37 9.55 -1.51 2.43
N PRO A 38 8.98 -0.36 2.03
CA PRO A 38 8.41 0.57 2.99
C PRO A 38 7.18 0.02 3.72
N ALA A 39 6.31 -0.71 3.03
CA ALA A 39 5.17 -1.41 3.63
C ALA A 39 5.57 -2.48 4.65
N ASP A 40 6.59 -3.28 4.34
CA ASP A 40 7.15 -4.29 5.26
C ASP A 40 7.71 -3.62 6.52
N LYS A 41 8.45 -2.52 6.36
CA LYS A 41 8.96 -1.70 7.48
C LYS A 41 7.84 -1.07 8.32
N ALA A 42 6.69 -0.76 7.70
CA ALA A 42 5.50 -0.27 8.38
C ALA A 42 4.70 -1.38 9.07
N GLY A 43 5.03 -2.66 8.83
CA GLY A 43 4.36 -3.81 9.42
C GLY A 43 3.12 -4.28 8.66
N ILE A 44 2.93 -3.82 7.42
CA ILE A 44 1.90 -4.32 6.50
C ILE A 44 2.27 -5.74 6.07
N ARG A 45 1.25 -6.59 5.94
CA ARG A 45 1.39 -8.00 5.56
C ARG A 45 0.35 -8.34 4.50
N ASP A 46 0.59 -9.45 3.83
CA ASP A 46 -0.42 -10.13 3.03
C ASP A 46 -1.71 -10.36 3.85
N GLY A 47 -2.84 -10.16 3.19
CA GLY A 47 -4.17 -10.24 3.80
C GLY A 47 -4.65 -8.97 4.50
N ASP A 48 -3.85 -7.91 4.58
CA ASP A 48 -4.32 -6.61 5.07
C ASP A 48 -5.27 -5.94 4.08
N LEU A 49 -6.33 -5.29 4.57
CA LEU A 49 -7.22 -4.48 3.75
C LEU A 49 -6.99 -2.99 4.05
N ILE A 50 -6.46 -2.24 3.08
CA ILE A 50 -6.23 -0.81 3.25
C ILE A 50 -7.54 -0.06 2.97
N THR A 51 -8.11 0.56 4.00
CA THR A 51 -9.41 1.25 3.93
C THR A 51 -9.27 2.78 3.89
N ALA A 52 -8.12 3.32 4.27
CA ALA A 52 -7.83 4.74 4.20
C ALA A 52 -6.33 5.06 4.09
N VAL A 53 -6.03 6.23 3.54
CA VAL A 53 -4.69 6.80 3.39
C VAL A 53 -4.77 8.26 3.78
N ASP A 54 -3.95 8.66 4.75
CA ASP A 54 -3.87 10.02 5.31
C ASP A 54 -5.24 10.54 5.77
N GLY A 55 -6.02 9.66 6.41
CA GLY A 55 -7.39 9.97 6.86
C GLY A 55 -8.43 10.04 5.73
N ALA A 56 -8.03 9.98 4.47
CA ALA A 56 -8.95 9.92 3.35
C ALA A 56 -9.32 8.46 3.05
N ARG A 57 -10.60 8.15 2.91
CA ARG A 57 -11.05 6.77 2.61
C ARG A 57 -10.57 6.31 1.25
N VAL A 58 -10.18 5.05 1.15
CA VAL A 58 -9.80 4.39 -0.09
C VAL A 58 -10.75 3.23 -0.31
N ARG A 59 -11.40 3.21 -1.47
CA ARG A 59 -12.35 2.13 -1.79
C ARG A 59 -11.76 0.99 -2.59
N ASN A 60 -10.64 1.21 -3.27
CA ASN A 60 -10.01 0.21 -4.14
C ASN A 60 -8.51 0.47 -4.31
N GLY A 61 -7.82 -0.51 -4.91
CA GLY A 61 -6.39 -0.42 -5.23
C GLY A 61 -6.02 0.74 -6.15
N GLU A 62 -6.88 1.09 -7.10
CA GLU A 62 -6.63 2.21 -8.02
C GLU A 62 -6.56 3.55 -7.29
N GLU A 63 -7.50 3.82 -6.38
CA GLU A 63 -7.53 5.04 -5.57
C GLU A 63 -6.31 5.14 -4.66
N LEU A 64 -5.89 4.02 -4.07
CA LEU A 64 -4.63 3.95 -3.32
C LEU A 64 -3.45 4.38 -4.21
N ILE A 65 -3.33 3.81 -5.41
CA ILE A 65 -2.22 4.08 -6.33
C ILE A 65 -2.23 5.55 -6.76
N VAL A 66 -3.39 6.09 -7.12
CA VAL A 66 -3.55 7.50 -7.51
C VAL A 66 -3.10 8.43 -6.39
N ARG A 67 -3.46 8.13 -5.14
CA ARG A 67 -2.99 8.92 -4.00
C ARG A 67 -1.50 8.83 -3.82
N ILE A 68 -0.93 7.62 -3.77
CA ILE A 68 0.52 7.44 -3.62
C ILE A 68 1.28 8.24 -4.71
N ARG A 69 0.80 8.18 -5.95
CA ARG A 69 1.37 8.94 -7.09
C ARG A 69 1.24 10.46 -6.95
N SER A 70 0.28 10.93 -6.16
CA SER A 70 0.10 12.35 -5.86
C SER A 70 1.04 12.84 -4.75
N HIS A 71 1.68 11.92 -4.02
CA HIS A 71 2.69 12.22 -3.01
C HIS A 71 4.13 12.11 -3.56
N ARG A 72 5.10 12.49 -2.74
CA ARG A 72 6.52 12.40 -3.07
C ARG A 72 7.17 11.19 -2.39
N PRO A 73 8.16 10.55 -3.03
CA PRO A 73 8.97 9.57 -2.33
C PRO A 73 9.66 10.21 -1.12
N GLY A 74 9.73 9.47 -0.01
CA GLY A 74 10.20 9.94 1.30
C GLY A 74 9.10 10.52 2.20
N ASP A 75 7.91 10.78 1.67
CA ASP A 75 6.78 11.29 2.43
C ASP A 75 6.20 10.23 3.37
N LYS A 76 5.69 10.64 4.53
CA LYS A 76 5.07 9.73 5.51
C LYS A 76 3.56 9.78 5.36
N LEU A 77 2.96 8.63 5.09
CA LEU A 77 1.52 8.46 4.99
C LEU A 77 1.00 7.60 6.14
N GLU A 78 -0.09 8.02 6.77
CA GLU A 78 -0.85 7.16 7.69
C GLU A 78 -1.78 6.27 6.86
N LEU A 79 -1.57 4.96 6.88
CA LEU A 79 -2.48 3.98 6.29
C LEU A 79 -3.37 3.40 7.38
N THR A 80 -4.66 3.34 7.11
CA THR A 80 -5.59 2.53 7.90
C THR A 80 -5.72 1.19 7.22
N VAL A 81 -5.32 0.14 7.93
CA VAL A 81 -5.41 -1.26 7.50
C VAL A 81 -6.33 -2.03 8.42
N GLU A 82 -7.23 -2.80 7.86
CA GLU A 82 -8.03 -3.77 8.59
C GLU A 82 -7.39 -5.15 8.48
N ARG A 83 -7.09 -5.75 9.63
CA ARG A 83 -6.52 -7.09 9.72
C ARG A 83 -7.35 -7.95 10.66
N ASN A 84 -7.95 -9.02 10.16
CA ASN A 84 -8.86 -9.89 10.92
C ASN A 84 -10.03 -9.11 11.56
N GLY A 85 -10.64 -8.16 10.83
CA GLY A 85 -11.73 -7.33 11.32
C GLY A 85 -11.34 -6.32 12.40
N LYS A 86 -10.04 -6.05 12.58
CA LYS A 86 -9.54 -4.98 13.44
C LYS A 86 -8.82 -3.93 12.61
N GLU A 87 -9.32 -2.70 12.64
CA GLU A 87 -8.62 -1.55 12.08
C GLU A 87 -7.34 -1.25 12.88
N ARG A 88 -6.27 -0.94 12.15
CA ARG A 88 -4.97 -0.54 12.65
C ARG A 88 -4.47 0.60 11.80
N LYS A 89 -3.86 1.58 12.44
CA LYS A 89 -3.19 2.68 11.76
C LYS A 89 -1.71 2.40 11.74
N VAL A 90 -1.12 2.41 10.54
CA VAL A 90 0.31 2.19 10.32
C VAL A 90 0.87 3.35 9.53
N THR A 91 1.96 3.93 10.02
CA THR A 91 2.65 5.00 9.28
C THR A 91 3.67 4.37 8.34
N VAL A 92 3.48 4.56 7.05
CA VAL A 92 4.41 4.12 6.01
C VAL A 92 5.18 5.30 5.46
N THR A 93 6.48 5.13 5.22
CA THR A 93 7.29 6.14 4.52
C THR A 93 7.42 5.72 3.07
N LEU A 94 6.99 6.55 2.11
CA LEU A 94 7.08 6.22 0.70
C LEU A 94 8.53 5.98 0.27
N GLY A 95 8.78 4.87 -0.42
CA GLY A 95 10.07 4.60 -1.04
C GLY A 95 10.16 5.20 -2.44
N THR A 96 11.37 5.24 -2.96
CA THR A 96 11.63 5.46 -4.38
C THR A 96 11.72 4.11 -5.08
N ALA A 97 10.93 3.86 -6.13
CA ALA A 97 11.24 2.80 -7.08
C ALA A 97 12.38 3.26 -8.00
N GLY A 98 13.58 3.37 -7.42
CA GLY A 98 14.82 3.42 -8.17
C GLY A 98 15.26 1.98 -8.39
N ARG A 99 15.40 1.59 -9.65
CA ARG A 99 16.09 0.34 -10.02
C ARG A 99 17.51 0.43 -9.44
N GLU A 100 17.82 -0.40 -8.44
CA GLU A 100 19.19 -0.77 -8.09
C GLU A 100 19.59 -2.03 -8.85
#